data_AF-A0A1C6H088-F1
#
_entry.id   AF-A0A1C6H088-F1
#
_cell.length_a   1.000
_cell.length_b   1.000
_cell.length_c   1.000
_cell.angle_alpha   90.00
_cell.angle_beta   90.00
_cell.angle_gamma   90.00
#
_symmetry.space_group_name_H-M   'P 1'
#
loop_
_entity.id
_entity.type
_entity.pdbx_description
1 polymer ?
#
loop_
_entity_poly.entity_id
_entity_poly.type
_entity_poly.pdbx_seq_one_letter_code
_entity_poly.pdbx_strand_id
1 'polypeptide(L)'
;MSELENTFNFSELEDDGLDIAAIFGDTGTAEPLPIPEPEPADAPEDTGESAPEAERSQKQPAPEVEKKDAQADGETDLFAALAAGPKEAAKPARNDQKATGQVSLFDKPPIFSYGGAKDAIEDTSMTFEELRIAKADDFPELAEGKKVSWTVEYGKTTKVIADPKGTTIASIKEEIEKSRAFLDALKKAKEKDRNPDCLVKPKVTAQSKGIAGYKGVFSTVEEAKRSDKTICLIPARDGRVYEFRKTEMGDFIAPKDNVIEFSAVRAGFTPALPLIPRDLMGQIISFFRCFMNEWEEFEALAHIYWDKEQEEYTVFIPRQRVSKARIDADLRGSALPEERYIHYADIHSHNSMAAKFSHTDDQDEKATRLYFVVGHLERFYPSITARMSCGGKYHEIDPSLVLEGIGEEFPADWLEQVERCESRSDTLLRKKDFLHAFAALGDMPEESRL
;
A
#
# COMPACT_ATOMS: atom_id res chain seq x y z
N MET A 1 4.98 44.96 -66.47
CA MET A 1 6.33 44.41 -66.16
C MET A 1 6.26 43.92 -64.74
N SER A 2 6.26 42.64 -64.37
CA SER A 2 6.18 41.35 -65.06
C SER A 2 5.83 40.37 -63.93
N GLU A 3 4.73 39.66 -64.06
CA GLU A 3 4.32 38.55 -63.20
C GLU A 3 5.24 37.35 -63.44
N LEU A 4 5.44 36.53 -62.40
CA LEU A 4 6.10 35.22 -62.51
C LEU A 4 5.26 34.22 -61.71
N GLU A 5 4.33 33.61 -62.43
CA GLU A 5 3.68 32.36 -62.07
C GLU A 5 4.73 31.24 -62.09
N ASN A 6 4.71 30.35 -61.10
CA ASN A 6 5.35 29.04 -61.21
C ASN A 6 4.41 27.97 -60.67
N THR A 7 3.67 27.40 -61.62
CA THR A 7 2.89 26.17 -61.55
C THR A 7 3.87 24.98 -61.50
N PHE A 8 3.81 24.16 -60.45
CA PHE A 8 4.45 22.84 -60.45
C PHE A 8 3.44 21.77 -60.81
N ASN A 9 3.72 21.11 -61.93
CA ASN A 9 2.99 20.03 -62.57
C ASN A 9 3.43 18.68 -61.95
N PHE A 10 2.50 17.86 -61.49
CA PHE A 10 2.76 16.47 -61.10
C PHE A 10 2.62 15.58 -62.33
N SER A 11 3.73 15.00 -62.78
CA SER A 11 3.70 13.88 -63.72
C SER A 11 3.82 12.57 -62.94
N GLU A 12 2.87 11.66 -63.20
CA GLU A 12 2.94 10.23 -62.88
C GLU A 12 4.30 9.67 -63.31
N LEU A 13 4.92 8.91 -62.42
CA LEU A 13 6.00 7.99 -62.76
C LEU A 13 5.58 6.59 -62.33
N GLU A 14 5.51 5.75 -63.35
CA GLU A 14 5.20 4.32 -63.31
C GLU A 14 6.29 3.53 -62.57
N ASP A 15 5.86 2.35 -62.12
CA ASP A 15 6.55 1.33 -61.35
C ASP A 15 7.60 0.60 -62.21
N ASP A 16 8.89 0.91 -62.00
CA ASP A 16 10.03 0.14 -62.51
C ASP A 16 10.94 -0.28 -61.35
N GLY A 17 11.09 -1.60 -61.23
CA GLY A 17 11.63 -2.32 -60.07
C GLY A 17 12.99 -1.86 -59.54
N LEU A 18 13.04 -1.61 -58.23
CA LEU A 18 14.27 -1.44 -57.47
C LEU A 18 14.83 -2.81 -57.07
N ASP A 19 16.05 -3.10 -57.54
CA ASP A 19 16.80 -4.32 -57.22
C ASP A 19 17.36 -4.26 -55.78
N ILE A 20 16.69 -4.99 -54.90
CA ILE A 20 16.96 -5.02 -53.45
C ILE A 20 18.29 -5.76 -53.15
N ALA A 21 18.79 -6.61 -54.07
CA ALA A 21 20.03 -7.38 -53.89
C ALA A 21 21.31 -6.55 -54.14
N ALA A 22 21.19 -5.40 -54.82
CA ALA A 22 22.30 -4.46 -54.97
C ALA A 22 22.49 -3.55 -53.74
N ILE A 23 21.47 -3.42 -52.88
CA ILE A 23 21.49 -2.53 -51.70
C ILE A 23 21.88 -3.29 -50.44
N PHE A 24 21.48 -4.55 -50.29
CA PHE A 24 21.78 -5.39 -49.12
C PHE A 24 22.52 -6.64 -49.59
N GLY A 25 23.85 -6.58 -49.61
CA GLY A 25 24.71 -7.68 -50.04
C GLY A 25 24.39 -9.02 -49.36
N ASP A 26 24.52 -10.10 -50.13
CA ASP A 26 24.36 -11.49 -49.75
C ASP A 26 25.34 -11.89 -48.63
N THR A 27 24.82 -12.35 -47.49
CA THR A 27 25.62 -12.93 -46.41
C THR A 27 25.46 -14.45 -46.40
N GLY A 28 26.17 -15.11 -47.31
CA GLY A 28 26.45 -16.54 -47.27
C GLY A 28 27.82 -16.84 -46.64
N THR A 29 27.80 -17.50 -45.48
CA THR A 29 28.82 -18.41 -44.90
C THR A 29 30.30 -18.02 -44.96
N ALA A 30 30.86 -17.64 -43.80
CA ALA A 30 32.30 -17.72 -43.53
C ALA A 30 32.55 -18.39 -42.16
N GLU A 31 33.52 -19.32 -42.14
CA GLU A 31 33.94 -20.16 -41.01
C GLU A 31 34.52 -19.37 -39.82
N PRO A 32 34.48 -19.93 -38.58
CA PRO A 32 34.92 -19.22 -37.38
C PRO A 32 36.45 -19.22 -37.25
N LEU A 33 37.03 -18.02 -37.12
CA LEU A 33 38.42 -17.83 -36.68
C LEU A 33 38.48 -17.76 -35.14
N PRO A 34 39.59 -18.24 -34.53
CA PRO A 34 39.63 -18.59 -33.10
C PRO A 34 39.74 -17.36 -32.17
N ILE A 35 39.10 -17.49 -31.02
CA ILE A 35 39.10 -16.55 -29.89
C ILE A 35 40.43 -16.70 -29.13
N PRO A 36 41.13 -15.62 -28.75
CA PRO A 36 42.34 -15.72 -27.93
C PRO A 36 42.00 -16.09 -26.47
N GLU A 37 42.75 -17.06 -25.94
CA GLU A 37 42.74 -17.51 -24.53
C GLU A 37 43.18 -16.40 -23.57
N PRO A 38 42.60 -16.29 -22.36
CA PRO A 38 43.19 -15.52 -21.28
C PRO A 38 44.31 -16.34 -20.60
N GLU A 39 45.52 -15.80 -20.58
CA GLU A 39 46.63 -16.34 -19.79
C GLU A 39 46.39 -16.19 -18.27
N PRO A 40 46.95 -17.12 -17.46
CA PRO A 40 46.76 -17.14 -16.02
C PRO A 40 47.74 -16.20 -15.32
N ALA A 41 47.31 -15.54 -14.25
CA ALA A 41 48.19 -14.82 -13.34
C ALA A 41 48.15 -15.45 -11.95
N ASP A 42 49.33 -15.91 -11.55
CA ASP A 42 49.72 -16.51 -10.28
C ASP A 42 49.38 -15.67 -9.04
N ALA A 43 49.04 -16.37 -7.94
CA ALA A 43 49.39 -15.99 -6.57
C ALA A 43 50.77 -16.63 -6.24
N PRO A 44 51.63 -16.15 -5.30
CA PRO A 44 51.26 -15.77 -3.93
C PRO A 44 52.17 -14.72 -3.22
N GLU A 45 51.84 -14.41 -1.95
CA GLU A 45 52.67 -14.08 -0.76
C GLU A 45 51.85 -13.10 0.14
N ASP A 46 51.20 -13.54 1.21
CA ASP A 46 51.72 -13.89 2.56
C ASP A 46 52.56 -12.79 3.22
N THR A 47 51.91 -11.97 4.03
CA THR A 47 52.48 -11.42 5.27
C THR A 47 51.36 -11.32 6.30
N GLY A 48 51.53 -12.02 7.42
CA GLY A 48 50.56 -12.12 8.50
C GLY A 48 50.66 -11.04 9.58
N GLU A 49 49.99 -11.39 10.69
CA GLU A 49 49.98 -10.73 12.01
C GLU A 49 49.22 -9.39 12.08
N SER A 50 48.28 -9.13 13.01
CA SER A 50 47.95 -9.76 14.28
C SER A 50 46.51 -9.39 14.69
N ALA A 51 45.83 -10.31 15.38
CA ALA A 51 44.72 -10.01 16.27
C ALA A 51 45.17 -9.10 17.44
N PRO A 52 44.24 -8.50 18.18
CA PRO A 52 44.09 -9.06 19.52
C PRO A 52 42.66 -9.31 19.96
N GLU A 53 42.61 -10.25 20.87
CA GLU A 53 41.50 -10.93 21.50
C GLU A 53 41.04 -10.18 22.77
N ALA A 54 39.74 -10.31 23.06
CA ALA A 54 39.07 -10.30 24.36
C ALA A 54 39.46 -9.28 25.45
N GLU A 55 38.44 -8.56 25.95
CA GLU A 55 38.41 -8.21 27.37
C GLU A 55 37.08 -8.64 28.03
N ARG A 56 37.25 -9.61 28.93
CA ARG A 56 36.31 -10.22 29.84
C ARG A 56 36.43 -9.45 31.16
N SER A 57 35.38 -8.78 31.62
CA SER A 57 35.37 -8.19 32.97
C SER A 57 34.58 -9.06 33.95
N GLN A 58 35.28 -9.48 35.00
CA GLN A 58 34.87 -10.34 36.11
C GLN A 58 34.13 -9.56 37.21
N LYS A 59 33.55 -10.34 38.14
CA LYS A 59 32.80 -9.96 39.35
C LYS A 59 33.68 -9.40 40.50
N GLN A 60 33.05 -8.52 41.29
CA GLN A 60 33.07 -8.34 42.77
C GLN A 60 34.33 -7.79 43.48
N PRO A 61 34.19 -6.96 44.55
CA PRO A 61 33.63 -7.39 45.86
C PRO A 61 32.72 -6.39 46.62
N ALA A 62 31.98 -6.90 47.61
CA ALA A 62 31.30 -6.17 48.70
C ALA A 62 32.27 -5.87 49.87
N PRO A 63 31.95 -4.90 50.76
CA PRO A 63 31.40 -5.23 52.10
C PRO A 63 30.31 -4.22 52.58
N GLU A 64 29.15 -4.67 53.09
CA GLU A 64 28.81 -4.98 54.50
C GLU A 64 28.30 -3.75 55.29
N VAL A 65 27.01 -3.73 55.68
CA VAL A 65 26.49 -3.54 57.07
C VAL A 65 25.03 -4.03 57.14
N GLU A 66 24.74 -4.69 58.26
CA GLU A 66 23.53 -5.41 58.69
C GLU A 66 22.22 -4.62 58.86
N LYS A 67 21.12 -5.38 58.72
CA LYS A 67 19.85 -5.43 59.48
C LYS A 67 19.17 -4.13 59.94
N LYS A 68 17.90 -3.97 59.52
CA LYS A 68 16.77 -3.88 60.47
C LYS A 68 15.42 -4.17 59.82
N ASP A 69 14.63 -4.94 60.54
CA ASP A 69 13.23 -5.33 60.32
C ASP A 69 12.23 -4.15 60.26
N ALA A 70 11.01 -4.51 59.82
CA ALA A 70 9.73 -3.78 59.88
C ALA A 70 9.51 -2.74 58.77
N GLN A 71 8.36 -2.66 58.09
CA GLN A 71 7.00 -3.03 58.47
C GLN A 71 6.13 -3.09 57.21
N ALA A 72 5.41 -4.20 57.03
CA ALA A 72 4.16 -4.21 56.28
C ALA A 72 3.18 -3.25 56.99
N ASP A 73 2.44 -2.41 56.25
CA ASP A 73 1.15 -1.78 56.66
C ASP A 73 0.72 -0.60 55.73
N GLY A 74 1.27 -0.45 54.52
CA GLY A 74 0.91 0.68 53.62
C GLY A 74 0.07 0.34 52.38
N GLU A 75 0.10 -0.90 51.89
CA GLU A 75 -0.46 -1.26 50.58
C GLU A 75 -1.95 -1.66 50.64
N THR A 76 -2.42 -2.15 51.78
CA THR A 76 -3.82 -2.56 51.97
C THR A 76 -4.76 -1.37 52.12
N ASP A 77 -4.28 -0.25 52.64
CA ASP A 77 -5.12 0.90 53.03
C ASP A 77 -5.53 1.77 51.82
N LEU A 78 -4.69 1.83 50.76
CA LEU A 78 -5.01 2.60 49.55
C LEU A 78 -6.03 1.89 48.65
N PHE A 79 -5.96 0.56 48.57
CA PHE A 79 -6.93 -0.25 47.82
C PHE A 79 -8.29 -0.25 48.54
N ALA A 80 -8.30 -0.32 49.88
CA ALA A 80 -9.51 -0.21 50.69
C ALA A 80 -10.17 1.18 50.59
N ALA A 81 -9.39 2.27 50.56
CA ALA A 81 -9.91 3.63 50.45
C ALA A 81 -10.55 3.97 49.08
N LEU A 82 -10.18 3.26 48.01
CA LEU A 82 -10.79 3.40 46.68
C LEU A 82 -11.95 2.44 46.45
N ALA A 83 -11.97 1.29 47.15
CA ALA A 83 -13.08 0.33 47.12
C ALA A 83 -14.26 0.72 48.04
N ALA A 84 -14.00 1.44 49.14
CA ALA A 84 -15.05 1.97 50.01
C ALA A 84 -15.48 3.36 49.56
N GLY A 85 -16.68 3.48 48.98
CA GLY A 85 -17.28 4.78 48.63
C GLY A 85 -17.39 5.74 49.83
N PRO A 86 -17.53 7.06 49.59
CA PRO A 86 -17.39 8.06 50.64
C PRO A 86 -18.53 7.97 51.66
N LYS A 87 -18.18 7.78 52.94
CA LYS A 87 -19.10 7.93 54.07
C LYS A 87 -19.02 9.35 54.60
N GLU A 88 -20.14 10.08 54.59
CA GLU A 88 -20.32 11.29 55.39
C GLU A 88 -21.61 11.19 56.22
N ALA A 89 -21.54 11.71 57.44
CA ALA A 89 -22.43 11.42 58.56
C ALA A 89 -23.70 12.32 58.61
N ALA A 90 -24.86 11.70 58.91
CA ALA A 90 -26.02 12.13 59.74
C ALA A 90 -26.43 13.64 59.79
N LYS A 91 -27.66 14.14 59.59
CA LYS A 91 -29.11 13.73 59.73
C LYS A 91 -30.00 14.95 59.25
N PRO A 92 -31.36 14.96 59.27
CA PRO A 92 -32.36 14.05 58.69
C PRO A 92 -33.49 14.79 57.90
N ALA A 93 -34.08 14.21 56.85
CA ALA A 93 -35.48 14.44 56.46
C ALA A 93 -35.94 13.37 55.46
N ARG A 94 -37.11 12.76 55.72
CA ARG A 94 -37.76 11.72 54.92
C ARG A 94 -38.04 12.20 53.49
N ASN A 95 -37.66 11.39 52.50
CA ASN A 95 -38.60 10.85 51.52
C ASN A 95 -37.98 9.65 50.81
N ASP A 96 -38.73 8.55 50.77
CA ASP A 96 -38.38 7.29 50.12
C ASP A 96 -38.22 7.47 48.61
N GLN A 97 -37.06 7.10 48.06
CA GLN A 97 -36.94 6.58 46.68
C GLN A 97 -35.60 5.83 46.48
N LYS A 98 -35.72 4.56 46.10
CA LYS A 98 -34.69 3.56 45.75
C LYS A 98 -33.38 4.16 45.20
N ALA A 99 -32.26 3.96 45.90
CA ALA A 99 -30.92 4.13 45.37
C ALA A 99 -30.29 2.75 45.09
N THR A 100 -30.11 2.48 43.80
CA THR A 100 -29.32 1.39 43.22
C THR A 100 -27.86 1.48 43.68
N GLY A 101 -27.28 0.36 44.14
CA GLY A 101 -25.93 0.30 44.70
C GLY A 101 -24.84 0.74 43.71
N GLN A 102 -23.91 1.57 44.20
CA GLN A 102 -22.66 1.90 43.50
C GLN A 102 -21.76 0.65 43.44
N VAL A 103 -21.51 0.15 42.23
CA VAL A 103 -20.49 -0.87 41.95
C VAL A 103 -19.13 -0.19 41.92
N SER A 104 -18.14 -0.68 42.67
CA SER A 104 -16.78 -0.13 42.67
C SER A 104 -16.11 -0.31 41.30
N LEU A 105 -15.20 0.59 40.91
CA LEU A 105 -14.49 0.52 39.62
C LEU A 105 -13.85 -0.85 39.37
N PHE A 106 -13.31 -1.45 40.42
CA PHE A 106 -12.61 -2.74 40.38
C PHE A 106 -13.56 -3.95 40.30
N ASP A 107 -14.83 -3.77 40.69
CA ASP A 107 -15.87 -4.81 40.63
C ASP A 107 -16.50 -4.94 39.24
N LYS A 108 -16.18 -4.02 38.31
CA LYS A 108 -16.66 -4.12 36.93
C LYS A 108 -16.02 -5.33 36.20
N PRO A 109 -16.81 -6.17 35.52
CA PRO A 109 -16.26 -7.25 34.72
C PRO A 109 -15.47 -6.70 33.52
N PRO A 110 -14.38 -7.37 33.11
CA PRO A 110 -13.74 -7.07 31.84
C PRO A 110 -14.69 -7.36 30.67
N ILE A 111 -14.50 -6.62 29.58
CA ILE A 111 -15.38 -6.63 28.41
C ILE A 111 -14.60 -7.12 27.20
N PHE A 112 -15.06 -8.19 26.57
CA PHE A 112 -14.59 -8.61 25.25
C PHE A 112 -14.99 -7.56 24.22
N SER A 113 -14.05 -7.11 23.39
CA SER A 113 -14.29 -6.08 22.37
C SER A 113 -13.65 -6.46 21.04
N TYR A 114 -14.46 -6.83 20.05
CA TYR A 114 -13.97 -7.23 18.72
C TYR A 114 -15.00 -6.95 17.62
N GLY A 115 -14.57 -6.48 16.45
CA GLY A 115 -15.47 -6.24 15.30
C GLY A 115 -16.62 -5.26 15.54
N GLY A 116 -16.52 -4.39 16.56
CA GLY A 116 -17.61 -3.51 17.00
C GLY A 116 -18.55 -4.13 18.04
N ALA A 117 -18.47 -5.45 18.28
CA ALA A 117 -19.20 -6.12 19.36
C ALA A 117 -18.51 -5.90 20.71
N LYS A 118 -19.32 -5.76 21.77
CA LYS A 118 -18.87 -5.67 23.16
C LYS A 118 -19.68 -6.63 24.01
N ASP A 119 -19.01 -7.46 24.80
CA ASP A 119 -19.66 -8.44 25.67
C ASP A 119 -18.96 -8.56 27.03
N ALA A 120 -19.71 -8.63 28.13
CA ALA A 120 -19.15 -8.73 29.46
C ALA A 120 -18.63 -10.16 29.71
N ILE A 121 -17.40 -10.28 30.22
CA ILE A 121 -16.79 -11.58 30.51
C ILE A 121 -17.19 -11.97 31.94
N GLU A 122 -18.22 -12.82 32.05
CA GLU A 122 -18.77 -13.26 33.33
C GLU A 122 -17.80 -14.18 34.09
N ASP A 123 -17.18 -15.13 33.40
CA ASP A 123 -16.15 -15.99 33.98
C ASP A 123 -14.76 -15.41 33.71
N THR A 124 -14.24 -14.65 34.68
CA THR A 124 -12.91 -14.03 34.61
C THR A 124 -11.77 -14.99 34.89
N SER A 125 -12.06 -16.23 35.32
CA SER A 125 -11.06 -17.25 35.59
C SER A 125 -10.58 -17.97 34.33
N MET A 126 -11.32 -17.84 33.23
CA MET A 126 -10.92 -18.40 31.94
C MET A 126 -9.67 -17.74 31.35
N THR A 127 -9.00 -18.49 30.51
CA THR A 127 -7.84 -18.04 29.73
C THR A 127 -8.28 -17.30 28.46
N PHE A 128 -7.36 -16.55 27.86
CA PHE A 128 -7.62 -15.87 26.58
C PHE A 128 -7.89 -16.88 25.45
N GLU A 129 -7.30 -18.09 25.50
CA GLU A 129 -7.57 -19.15 24.54
C GLU A 129 -8.96 -19.78 24.73
N GLU A 130 -9.42 -19.98 25.96
CA GLU A 130 -10.79 -20.46 26.22
C GLU A 130 -11.83 -19.43 25.79
N LEU A 131 -11.58 -18.14 26.06
CA LEU A 131 -12.41 -17.05 25.56
C LEU A 131 -12.44 -17.03 24.02
N ARG A 132 -11.30 -17.28 23.37
CA ARG A 132 -11.24 -17.40 21.90
C ARG A 132 -12.16 -18.50 21.40
N ILE A 133 -12.10 -19.69 22.01
CA ILE A 133 -12.90 -20.85 21.61
C ILE A 133 -14.38 -20.56 21.81
N ALA A 134 -14.77 -19.98 22.95
CA ALA A 134 -16.15 -19.61 23.24
C ALA A 134 -16.71 -18.57 22.24
N LYS A 135 -15.87 -17.68 21.71
CA LYS A 135 -16.26 -16.65 20.73
C LYS A 135 -16.04 -17.08 19.28
N ALA A 136 -15.43 -18.22 19.02
CA ALA A 136 -15.12 -18.66 17.65
C ALA A 136 -16.36 -19.06 16.84
N ASP A 137 -17.44 -19.47 17.50
CA ASP A 137 -18.71 -19.79 16.84
C ASP A 137 -19.38 -18.54 16.27
N ASP A 138 -19.33 -17.43 17.00
CA ASP A 138 -19.89 -16.13 16.57
C ASP A 138 -18.93 -15.35 15.66
N PHE A 139 -17.62 -15.55 15.81
CA PHE A 139 -16.56 -14.88 15.06
C PHE A 139 -15.62 -15.94 14.41
N PRO A 140 -15.97 -16.48 13.23
CA PRO A 140 -15.22 -17.55 12.58
C PRO A 140 -13.73 -17.23 12.34
N GLU A 141 -13.38 -15.96 12.17
CA GLU A 141 -12.01 -15.48 12.02
C GLU A 141 -11.14 -15.69 13.28
N LEU A 142 -11.75 -15.92 14.45
CA LEU A 142 -11.07 -16.27 15.69
C LEU A 142 -10.85 -17.78 15.83
N ALA A 143 -11.35 -18.63 14.93
CA ALA A 143 -11.27 -20.09 15.03
C ALA A 143 -9.83 -20.63 15.04
N GLU A 144 -8.89 -19.96 14.36
CA GLU A 144 -7.50 -20.38 14.29
C GLU A 144 -6.63 -19.66 15.32
N GLY A 145 -6.49 -20.23 16.52
CA GLY A 145 -5.77 -19.61 17.65
C GLY A 145 -4.33 -19.18 17.36
N LYS A 146 -3.65 -19.82 16.40
CA LYS A 146 -2.29 -19.41 15.98
C LYS A 146 -2.24 -18.04 15.31
N LYS A 147 -3.37 -17.53 14.81
CA LYS A 147 -3.49 -16.23 14.14
C LYS A 147 -4.03 -15.13 15.04
N VAL A 148 -4.37 -15.44 16.30
CA VAL A 148 -4.99 -14.50 17.23
C VAL A 148 -3.97 -14.09 18.29
N SER A 149 -3.69 -12.79 18.35
CA SER A 149 -2.95 -12.17 19.45
C SER A 149 -3.92 -11.39 20.34
N TRP A 150 -3.58 -11.19 21.62
CA TRP A 150 -4.48 -10.57 22.59
C TRP A 150 -3.86 -9.33 23.21
N THR A 151 -4.70 -8.31 23.40
CA THR A 151 -4.37 -7.08 24.13
C THR A 151 -5.46 -6.77 25.13
N VAL A 152 -5.06 -6.36 26.34
CA VAL A 152 -5.98 -5.85 27.36
C VAL A 152 -5.73 -4.35 27.51
N GLU A 153 -6.77 -3.56 27.28
CA GLU A 153 -6.75 -2.11 27.44
C GLU A 153 -7.59 -1.74 28.66
N TYR A 154 -6.98 -1.11 29.66
CA TYR A 154 -7.71 -0.58 30.81
C TYR A 154 -7.32 0.88 31.04
N GLY A 155 -8.24 1.79 30.70
CA GLY A 155 -7.98 3.23 30.70
C GLY A 155 -6.91 3.59 29.67
N LYS A 156 -5.76 4.09 30.12
CA LYS A 156 -4.60 4.42 29.26
C LYS A 156 -3.53 3.33 29.25
N THR A 157 -3.73 2.25 29.98
CA THR A 157 -2.77 1.15 30.06
C THR A 157 -3.18 0.07 29.05
N THR A 158 -2.24 -0.30 28.17
CA THR A 158 -2.42 -1.40 27.23
C THR A 158 -1.37 -2.46 27.51
N LYS A 159 -1.81 -3.72 27.67
CA LYS A 159 -0.92 -4.86 27.89
C LYS A 159 -1.12 -5.91 26.79
N VAL A 160 -0.03 -6.33 26.17
CA VAL A 160 0.00 -7.43 25.19
C VAL A 160 0.15 -8.76 25.94
N ILE A 161 -0.63 -9.76 25.57
CA ILE A 161 -0.59 -11.09 26.20
C ILE A 161 0.36 -12.00 25.43
N ALA A 162 1.43 -12.42 26.09
CA ALA A 162 2.44 -13.31 25.51
C ALA A 162 2.04 -14.80 25.54
N ASP A 163 1.31 -15.23 26.57
CA ASP A 163 0.82 -16.60 26.71
C ASP A 163 -0.70 -16.64 26.90
N PRO A 164 -1.48 -16.64 25.80
CA PRO A 164 -2.94 -16.72 25.85
C PRO A 164 -3.50 -18.01 26.45
N LYS A 165 -2.69 -19.08 26.54
CA LYS A 165 -3.11 -20.40 27.02
C LYS A 165 -2.89 -20.58 28.52
N GLY A 166 -1.81 -20.03 29.05
CA GLY A 166 -1.47 -20.15 30.47
C GLY A 166 -1.93 -18.97 31.33
N THR A 167 -2.30 -17.85 30.72
CA THR A 167 -2.67 -16.64 31.46
C THR A 167 -4.19 -16.45 31.52
N THR A 168 -4.71 -16.21 32.72
CA THR A 168 -6.13 -15.90 32.96
C THR A 168 -6.42 -14.41 32.82
N ILE A 169 -7.66 -14.08 32.47
CA ILE A 169 -8.11 -12.70 32.29
C ILE A 169 -8.06 -11.93 33.63
N ALA A 170 -8.47 -12.58 34.73
CA ALA A 170 -8.41 -12.02 36.08
C ALA A 170 -6.97 -11.63 36.48
N SER A 171 -5.98 -12.49 36.20
CA SER A 171 -4.57 -12.23 36.54
C SER A 171 -4.05 -10.94 35.88
N ILE A 172 -4.35 -10.77 34.59
CA ILE A 172 -3.92 -9.57 33.84
C ILE A 172 -4.67 -8.32 34.30
N LYS A 173 -5.98 -8.44 34.57
CA LYS A 173 -6.78 -7.33 35.08
C LYS A 173 -6.22 -6.85 36.42
N GLU A 174 -6.01 -7.76 37.37
CA GLU A 174 -5.41 -7.42 38.68
C GLU A 174 -4.02 -6.82 38.56
N GLU A 175 -3.20 -7.32 37.64
CA GLU A 175 -1.85 -6.79 37.43
C GLU A 175 -1.88 -5.35 36.90
N ILE A 176 -2.79 -5.05 35.97
CA ILE A 176 -2.97 -3.67 35.49
C ILE A 176 -3.50 -2.77 36.62
N GLU A 177 -4.45 -3.26 37.44
CA GLU A 177 -5.01 -2.52 38.57
C GLU A 177 -3.97 -2.18 39.64
N LYS A 178 -3.03 -3.10 39.90
CA LYS A 178 -1.91 -2.91 40.83
C LYS A 178 -0.76 -2.11 40.22
N SER A 179 -0.80 -1.83 38.91
CA SER A 179 0.28 -1.12 38.24
C SER A 179 0.30 0.37 38.61
N ARG A 180 1.49 0.88 38.94
CA ARG A 180 1.70 2.31 39.23
C ARG A 180 1.25 3.20 38.07
N ALA A 181 1.46 2.75 36.83
CA ALA A 181 1.06 3.46 35.62
C ALA A 181 -0.46 3.67 35.56
N PHE A 182 -1.25 2.64 35.87
CA PHE A 182 -2.71 2.73 35.89
C PHE A 182 -3.20 3.62 37.04
N LEU A 183 -2.67 3.45 38.26
CA LEU A 183 -3.06 4.24 39.42
C LEU A 183 -2.71 5.73 39.26
N ASP A 184 -1.53 6.05 38.71
CA ASP A 184 -1.11 7.42 38.44
C ASP A 184 -1.93 8.05 37.30
N ALA A 185 -2.32 7.26 36.28
CA ALA A 185 -3.22 7.71 35.22
C ALA A 185 -4.63 7.98 35.75
N LEU A 186 -5.14 7.14 36.65
CA LEU A 186 -6.46 7.31 37.28
C LEU A 186 -6.52 8.54 38.19
N LYS A 187 -5.44 8.84 38.92
CA LYS A 187 -5.31 10.06 39.76
C LYS A 187 -5.29 11.35 38.94
N LYS A 188 -4.71 11.30 37.73
CA LYS A 188 -4.58 12.45 36.82
C LYS A 188 -5.74 12.55 35.81
N ALA A 189 -6.66 11.59 35.83
CA ALA A 189 -7.78 11.53 34.89
C ALA A 189 -8.81 12.63 35.16
N LYS A 190 -9.40 13.17 34.09
CA LYS A 190 -10.57 14.05 34.20
C LYS A 190 -11.77 13.22 34.67
N GLU A 191 -12.80 13.86 35.25
CA GLU A 191 -13.95 13.18 35.85
C GLU A 191 -14.60 12.11 34.94
N LYS A 192 -14.69 12.39 33.64
CA LYS A 192 -15.18 11.47 32.60
C LYS A 192 -14.32 10.21 32.37
N ASP A 193 -13.02 10.29 32.66
CA ASP A 193 -12.03 9.23 32.40
C ASP A 193 -11.68 8.45 33.69
N ARG A 194 -12.35 8.77 34.80
CA ARG A 194 -12.12 8.16 36.13
C ARG A 194 -12.85 6.83 36.30
N ASN A 195 -13.63 6.40 35.31
CA ASN A 195 -14.35 5.13 35.31
C ASN A 195 -14.15 4.35 33.99
N PRO A 196 -12.90 3.99 33.64
CA PRO A 196 -12.64 3.25 32.40
C PRO A 196 -13.22 1.83 32.45
N ASP A 197 -13.49 1.26 31.28
CA ASP A 197 -13.79 -0.16 31.13
C ASP A 197 -12.50 -0.93 30.79
N CYS A 198 -12.39 -2.17 31.27
CA CYS A 198 -11.28 -3.07 30.95
C CYS A 198 -11.64 -3.87 29.68
N LEU A 199 -11.03 -3.54 28.55
CA LEU A 199 -11.34 -4.12 27.24
C LEU A 199 -10.34 -5.22 26.89
N VAL A 200 -10.84 -6.42 26.65
CA VAL A 200 -10.08 -7.58 26.16
C VAL A 200 -10.28 -7.67 24.65
N LYS A 201 -9.24 -7.37 23.88
CA LYS A 201 -9.29 -7.26 22.41
C LYS A 201 -8.42 -8.33 21.75
N PRO A 202 -9.01 -9.25 20.98
CA PRO A 202 -8.26 -10.09 20.07
C PRO A 202 -7.86 -9.29 18.82
N LYS A 203 -6.71 -9.62 18.25
CA LYS A 203 -6.21 -9.10 16.98
C LYS A 203 -5.81 -10.27 16.11
N VAL A 204 -6.54 -10.44 15.01
CA VAL A 204 -6.22 -11.43 13.97
C VAL A 204 -5.07 -10.90 13.13
N THR A 205 -3.92 -11.56 13.20
CA THR A 205 -2.77 -11.25 12.34
C THR A 205 -2.74 -12.25 11.19
N ALA A 206 -2.86 -11.75 9.97
CA ALA A 206 -2.55 -12.54 8.78
C ALA A 206 -1.04 -12.79 8.74
N GLN A 207 -0.57 -13.92 9.25
CA GLN A 207 0.78 -14.36 8.95
C GLN A 207 0.81 -14.79 7.49
N SER A 208 1.50 -14.03 6.64
CA SER A 208 2.04 -14.55 5.39
C SER A 208 2.87 -15.77 5.77
N LYS A 209 2.46 -16.97 5.34
CA LYS A 209 3.30 -18.16 5.48
C LYS A 209 4.62 -17.80 4.81
N GLY A 210 5.70 -17.66 5.58
CA GLY A 210 7.03 -17.48 5.00
C GLY A 210 7.33 -18.61 4.02
N ILE A 211 8.34 -18.41 3.17
CA ILE A 211 8.77 -19.43 2.22
C ILE A 211 9.07 -20.72 3.02
N ALA A 212 8.39 -21.81 2.68
CA ALA A 212 8.57 -23.08 3.38
C ALA A 212 10.05 -23.49 3.32
N GLY A 213 10.60 -24.10 4.37
CA GLY A 213 12.05 -24.32 4.48
C GLY A 213 12.68 -25.18 3.36
N TYR A 214 11.87 -25.96 2.62
CA TYR A 214 12.28 -26.74 1.44
C TYR A 214 12.24 -25.94 0.12
N LYS A 215 11.71 -24.72 0.15
CA LYS A 215 11.63 -23.78 -0.97
C LYS A 215 12.72 -22.71 -0.85
N GLY A 216 13.19 -22.19 -1.97
CA GLY A 216 14.08 -21.04 -2.02
C GLY A 216 13.87 -20.18 -3.26
N VAL A 217 14.32 -18.93 -3.20
CA VAL A 217 14.38 -18.01 -4.34
C VAL A 217 15.84 -17.76 -4.66
N PHE A 218 16.22 -17.87 -5.94
CA PHE A 218 17.61 -17.74 -6.38
C PHE A 218 17.68 -16.90 -7.65
N SER A 219 18.78 -16.17 -7.86
CA SER A 219 19.00 -15.37 -9.07
C SER A 219 19.35 -16.23 -10.28
N THR A 220 19.93 -17.41 -10.07
CA THR A 220 20.42 -18.28 -11.15
C THR A 220 20.11 -19.76 -10.89
N VAL A 221 20.17 -20.56 -11.95
CA VAL A 221 20.02 -22.03 -11.88
C VAL A 221 21.21 -22.66 -11.15
N GLU A 222 22.40 -22.10 -11.31
CA GLU A 222 23.63 -22.58 -10.69
C GLU A 222 23.59 -22.43 -9.16
N GLU A 223 23.12 -21.28 -8.66
CA GLU A 223 22.88 -21.05 -7.24
C GLU A 223 21.80 -21.97 -6.69
N ALA A 224 20.68 -22.10 -7.42
CA ALA A 224 19.63 -23.03 -7.07
C ALA A 224 20.17 -24.46 -6.95
N LYS A 225 21.03 -24.91 -7.87
CA LYS A 225 21.69 -26.23 -7.87
C LYS A 225 22.62 -26.45 -6.68
N ARG A 226 23.37 -25.43 -6.25
CA ARG A 226 24.25 -25.51 -5.07
C ARG A 226 23.50 -25.53 -3.74
N SER A 227 22.23 -25.10 -3.70
CA SER A 227 21.43 -25.05 -2.47
C SER A 227 20.95 -26.43 -1.98
N ASP A 228 20.51 -26.51 -0.74
CA ASP A 228 19.83 -27.67 -0.15
C ASP A 228 18.31 -27.73 -0.50
N LYS A 229 17.79 -26.74 -1.23
CA LYS A 229 16.35 -26.59 -1.48
C LYS A 229 15.87 -27.51 -2.58
N THR A 230 14.75 -28.18 -2.32
CA THR A 230 14.11 -29.11 -3.26
C THR A 230 13.34 -28.36 -4.34
N ILE A 231 12.73 -27.22 -4.00
CA ILE A 231 11.96 -26.39 -4.93
C ILE A 231 12.57 -24.98 -4.95
N CYS A 232 12.98 -24.52 -6.12
CA CYS A 232 13.68 -23.26 -6.31
C CYS A 232 12.88 -22.38 -7.28
N LEU A 233 12.69 -21.11 -6.94
CA LEU A 233 12.05 -20.10 -7.78
C LEU A 233 13.12 -19.18 -8.37
N ILE A 234 13.13 -19.03 -9.69
CA ILE A 234 14.21 -18.34 -10.41
C ILE A 234 13.60 -17.34 -11.40
N PRO A 235 13.76 -16.02 -11.21
CA PRO A 235 13.42 -15.04 -12.24
C PRO A 235 14.42 -15.14 -13.40
N ALA A 236 13.92 -15.07 -14.64
CA ALA A 236 14.72 -15.25 -15.84
C ALA A 236 14.69 -14.01 -16.75
N ARG A 237 15.61 -13.99 -17.72
CA ARG A 237 15.80 -12.87 -18.67
C ARG A 237 14.55 -12.55 -19.50
N ASP A 238 13.70 -13.54 -19.75
CA ASP A 238 12.45 -13.38 -20.48
C ASP A 238 11.33 -12.71 -19.65
N GLY A 239 11.63 -12.32 -18.40
CA GLY A 239 10.70 -11.68 -17.49
C GLY A 239 9.75 -12.66 -16.78
N ARG A 240 9.96 -13.97 -16.92
CA ARG A 240 9.17 -15.00 -16.23
C ARG A 240 9.87 -15.53 -15.00
N VAL A 241 9.11 -16.17 -14.13
CA VAL A 241 9.64 -16.97 -13.02
C VAL A 241 9.54 -18.45 -13.39
N TYR A 242 10.61 -19.18 -13.13
CA TYR A 242 10.67 -20.63 -13.31
C TYR A 242 10.69 -21.34 -11.96
N GLU A 243 10.00 -22.47 -11.87
CA GLU A 243 10.14 -23.41 -10.77
C GLU A 243 11.10 -24.52 -11.18
N PHE A 244 12.17 -24.66 -10.42
CA PHE A 244 13.18 -25.69 -10.56
C PHE A 244 13.03 -26.69 -9.40
N ARG A 245 12.88 -27.98 -9.72
CA ARG A 245 12.73 -29.05 -8.73
C ARG A 245 13.87 -30.05 -8.83
N LYS A 246 14.52 -30.31 -7.70
CA LYS A 246 15.52 -31.37 -7.56
C LYS A 246 14.84 -32.65 -7.13
N THR A 247 15.04 -33.72 -7.89
CA THR A 247 14.54 -35.05 -7.56
C THR A 247 15.63 -36.09 -7.81
N GLU A 248 15.46 -37.29 -7.28
CA GLU A 248 16.39 -38.41 -7.56
C GLU A 248 16.41 -38.83 -9.04
N MET A 249 15.31 -38.57 -9.77
CA MET A 249 15.21 -38.83 -11.22
C MET A 249 15.97 -37.79 -12.06
N GLY A 250 16.25 -36.62 -11.48
CA GLY A 250 16.87 -35.50 -12.17
C GLY A 250 16.21 -34.16 -11.83
N ASP A 251 16.64 -33.14 -12.56
CA ASP A 251 16.22 -31.77 -12.40
C ASP A 251 15.06 -31.44 -13.35
N PHE A 252 13.96 -30.91 -12.80
CA PHE A 252 12.85 -30.38 -13.59
C PHE A 252 12.87 -28.85 -13.55
N ILE A 253 12.64 -28.20 -14.69
CA ILE A 253 12.48 -26.75 -14.76
C ILE A 253 11.34 -26.39 -15.69
N ALA A 254 10.43 -25.55 -15.23
CA ALA A 254 9.30 -25.08 -16.02
C ALA A 254 8.87 -23.67 -15.60
N PRO A 255 8.29 -22.86 -16.51
CA PRO A 255 7.65 -21.60 -16.14
C PRO A 255 6.58 -21.84 -15.07
N LYS A 256 6.47 -20.91 -14.12
CA LYS A 256 5.46 -20.96 -13.07
C LYS A 256 4.69 -19.65 -12.99
N ASP A 257 3.37 -19.78 -13.09
CA ASP A 257 2.44 -18.69 -12.86
C ASP A 257 1.97 -18.66 -11.40
N ASN A 258 1.41 -17.53 -10.95
CA ASN A 258 0.83 -17.36 -9.61
C ASN A 258 1.79 -17.77 -8.47
N VAL A 259 3.02 -17.24 -8.52
CA VAL A 259 4.05 -17.49 -7.50
C VAL A 259 3.71 -16.76 -6.20
N ILE A 260 2.95 -17.44 -5.33
CA ILE A 260 2.45 -16.92 -4.06
C ILE A 260 3.55 -16.51 -3.08
N GLU A 261 4.78 -16.98 -3.29
CA GLU A 261 5.95 -16.60 -2.51
C GLU A 261 6.42 -15.17 -2.78
N PHE A 262 6.01 -14.56 -3.90
CA PHE A 262 6.28 -13.15 -4.21
C PHE A 262 5.09 -12.26 -3.88
N SER A 263 5.38 -11.00 -3.56
CA SER A 263 4.32 -9.99 -3.36
C SER A 263 3.64 -9.68 -4.70
N ALA A 264 2.34 -9.43 -4.65
CA ALA A 264 1.63 -8.90 -5.81
C ALA A 264 2.14 -7.49 -6.12
N VAL A 265 2.62 -7.28 -7.35
CA VAL A 265 3.05 -5.97 -7.85
C VAL A 265 2.07 -5.53 -8.93
N ARG A 266 1.58 -4.30 -8.83
CA ARG A 266 0.75 -3.68 -9.86
C ARG A 266 1.56 -2.61 -10.57
N ALA A 267 1.52 -2.60 -11.90
CA ALA A 267 2.03 -1.48 -12.68
C ALA A 267 1.22 -0.22 -12.35
N GLY A 268 1.90 0.90 -12.14
CA GLY A 268 1.23 2.14 -11.81
C GLY A 268 2.23 3.22 -11.43
N PHE A 269 1.70 4.43 -11.30
CA PHE A 269 2.43 5.57 -10.77
C PHE A 269 1.96 5.81 -9.33
N THR A 270 2.88 6.17 -8.44
CA THR A 270 2.53 6.67 -7.11
C THR A 270 3.15 8.06 -7.00
N PRO A 271 2.34 9.13 -6.97
CA PRO A 271 2.88 10.49 -6.93
C PRO A 271 3.64 10.72 -5.62
N ALA A 272 4.86 11.24 -5.73
CA ALA A 272 5.63 11.75 -4.60
C ALA A 272 5.49 13.28 -4.44
N LEU A 273 4.90 13.94 -5.44
CA LEU A 273 4.67 15.39 -5.49
C LEU A 273 3.16 15.68 -5.36
N PRO A 274 2.77 16.90 -4.96
CA PRO A 274 1.37 17.32 -4.93
C PRO A 274 0.68 17.17 -6.30
N LEU A 275 -0.65 17.21 -6.32
CA LEU A 275 -1.41 17.25 -7.57
C LEU A 275 -1.06 18.52 -8.37
N ILE A 276 -1.08 18.42 -9.69
CA ILE A 276 -0.93 19.57 -10.59
C ILE A 276 -2.14 20.50 -10.38
N PRO A 277 -1.92 21.79 -10.06
CA PRO A 277 -2.98 22.72 -9.76
C PRO A 277 -3.98 22.87 -10.91
N ARG A 278 -5.27 22.95 -10.58
CA ARG A 278 -6.33 23.16 -11.58
C ARG A 278 -6.07 24.42 -12.40
N ASP A 279 -5.66 25.50 -11.74
CA ASP A 279 -5.46 26.80 -12.40
C ASP A 279 -4.33 26.71 -13.44
N LEU A 280 -3.26 25.97 -13.13
CA LEU A 280 -2.16 25.72 -14.07
C LEU A 280 -2.64 24.91 -15.28
N MET A 281 -3.43 23.86 -15.04
CA MET A 281 -4.05 23.08 -16.11
C MET A 281 -4.99 23.97 -16.96
N GLY A 282 -5.75 24.87 -16.34
CA GLY A 282 -6.58 25.86 -17.02
C GLY A 282 -5.78 26.81 -17.92
N GLN A 283 -4.58 27.22 -17.50
CA GLN A 283 -3.68 28.03 -18.32
C GLN A 283 -3.17 27.26 -19.54
N ILE A 284 -2.76 26.00 -19.37
CA ILE A 284 -2.29 25.14 -20.47
C ILE A 284 -3.42 24.89 -21.48
N ILE A 285 -4.64 24.59 -21.02
CA ILE A 285 -5.82 24.40 -21.89
C ILE A 285 -6.13 25.69 -22.66
N SER A 286 -6.08 26.84 -21.98
CA SER A 286 -6.26 28.16 -22.61
C SER A 286 -5.20 28.40 -23.69
N PHE A 287 -3.94 28.08 -23.42
CA PHE A 287 -2.85 28.15 -24.39
C PHE A 287 -3.12 27.25 -25.61
N PHE A 288 -3.52 26.00 -25.41
CA PHE A 288 -3.85 25.11 -26.52
C PHE A 288 -5.02 25.62 -27.37
N ARG A 289 -6.05 26.19 -26.75
CA ARG A 289 -7.18 26.78 -27.48
C ARG A 289 -6.79 27.97 -28.35
N CYS A 290 -5.70 28.68 -28.05
CA CYS A 290 -5.19 29.74 -28.93
C CYS A 290 -4.76 29.25 -30.32
N PHE A 291 -4.50 27.94 -30.47
CA PHE A 291 -4.12 27.30 -31.73
C PHE A 291 -5.31 26.60 -32.43
N MET A 292 -6.53 26.97 -32.04
CA MET A 292 -7.75 26.51 -32.66
C MET A 292 -8.64 27.68 -33.06
N ASN A 293 -9.11 27.64 -34.29
CA ASN A 293 -10.17 28.51 -34.78
C ASN A 293 -11.01 27.75 -35.82
N GLU A 294 -11.98 28.41 -36.44
CA GLU A 294 -12.90 27.80 -37.41
C GLU A 294 -12.22 27.27 -38.69
N TRP A 295 -11.01 27.73 -38.98
CA TRP A 295 -10.28 27.45 -40.22
C TRP A 295 -9.07 26.54 -40.01
N GLU A 296 -8.42 26.67 -38.86
CA GLU A 296 -7.16 25.98 -38.55
C GLU A 296 -7.18 25.41 -37.13
N GLU A 297 -6.71 24.18 -37.02
CA GLU A 297 -6.58 23.44 -35.77
C GLU A 297 -5.17 22.86 -35.73
N PHE A 298 -4.37 23.27 -34.74
CA PHE A 298 -3.02 22.77 -34.55
C PHE A 298 -2.86 22.11 -33.19
N GLU A 299 -1.99 21.11 -33.14
CA GLU A 299 -1.49 20.54 -31.90
C GLU A 299 -0.42 21.46 -31.29
N ALA A 300 -0.29 21.48 -29.97
CA ALA A 300 0.77 22.21 -29.29
C ALA A 300 1.25 21.42 -28.06
N LEU A 301 2.52 21.60 -27.70
CA LEU A 301 3.21 20.94 -26.60
C LEU A 301 3.54 21.92 -25.47
N ALA A 302 3.41 21.45 -24.24
CA ALA A 302 3.94 22.12 -23.05
C ALA A 302 4.66 21.09 -22.16
N HIS A 303 5.65 21.58 -21.43
CA HIS A 303 6.39 20.82 -20.42
C HIS A 303 5.99 21.32 -19.03
N ILE A 304 5.62 20.41 -18.15
CA ILE A 304 5.32 20.69 -16.75
C ILE A 304 6.55 20.33 -15.92
N TYR A 305 7.07 21.31 -15.20
CA TYR A 305 8.20 21.17 -14.29
C TYR A 305 7.76 21.37 -12.85
N TRP A 306 8.41 20.67 -11.92
CA TRP A 306 8.34 20.96 -10.50
C TRP A 306 9.58 21.74 -10.07
N ASP A 307 9.39 22.93 -9.50
CA ASP A 307 10.46 23.75 -8.93
C ASP A 307 10.76 23.27 -7.50
N LYS A 308 11.95 22.70 -7.27
CA LYS A 308 12.35 22.19 -5.95
C LYS A 308 12.58 23.29 -4.92
N GLU A 309 12.85 24.53 -5.34
CA GLU A 309 13.10 25.65 -4.42
C GLU A 309 11.81 26.33 -3.98
N GLN A 310 10.86 26.49 -4.91
CA GLN A 310 9.57 27.12 -4.63
C GLN A 310 8.48 26.13 -4.22
N GLU A 311 8.74 24.82 -4.40
CA GLU A 311 7.77 23.75 -4.16
C GLU A 311 6.44 23.98 -4.93
N GLU A 312 6.56 24.36 -6.21
CA GLU A 312 5.42 24.62 -7.08
C GLU A 312 5.62 24.07 -8.49
N TYR A 313 4.51 23.87 -9.20
CA TYR A 313 4.56 23.51 -10.61
C TYR A 313 4.69 24.76 -11.49
N THR A 314 5.55 24.67 -12.50
CA THR A 314 5.72 25.69 -13.53
C THR A 314 5.64 25.07 -14.92
N VAL A 315 5.28 25.88 -15.92
CA VAL A 315 5.13 25.43 -17.30
C VAL A 315 6.18 26.09 -18.18
N PHE A 316 6.80 25.28 -19.01
CA PHE A 316 7.72 25.73 -20.04
C PHE A 316 7.17 25.33 -21.42
N ILE A 317 7.15 26.28 -22.35
CA ILE A 317 6.71 26.06 -23.73
C ILE A 317 7.95 25.99 -24.63
N PRO A 318 8.31 24.81 -25.15
CA PRO A 318 9.44 24.71 -26.08
C PRO A 318 9.14 25.45 -27.37
N ARG A 319 10.21 25.94 -28.02
CA ARG A 319 10.08 26.48 -29.38
C ARG A 319 9.65 25.34 -30.29
N GLN A 320 8.53 25.51 -30.99
CA GLN A 320 7.92 24.43 -31.76
C GLN A 320 7.29 24.94 -33.05
N ARG A 321 7.30 24.10 -34.08
CA ARG A 321 6.47 24.24 -35.28
C ARG A 321 5.30 23.29 -35.15
N VAL A 322 4.10 23.81 -35.38
CA VAL A 322 2.85 23.08 -35.12
C VAL A 322 2.07 22.86 -36.41
N SER A 323 1.38 21.73 -36.47
CA SER A 323 0.45 21.38 -37.54
C SER A 323 -0.72 20.60 -36.94
N LYS A 324 -1.67 20.16 -37.76
CA LYS A 324 -2.88 19.50 -37.27
C LYS A 324 -2.66 18.15 -36.57
N ALA A 325 -1.58 17.45 -36.91
CA ALA A 325 -1.32 16.08 -36.45
C ALA A 325 0.17 15.83 -36.17
N ARG A 326 0.95 16.91 -35.96
CA ARG A 326 2.38 16.82 -35.70
C ARG A 326 2.89 18.09 -35.05
N ILE A 327 3.72 17.90 -34.04
CA ILE A 327 4.55 18.94 -33.41
C ILE A 327 6.02 18.64 -33.73
N ASP A 328 6.75 19.66 -34.15
CA ASP A 328 8.21 19.62 -34.33
C ASP A 328 8.84 20.60 -33.34
N ALA A 329 9.15 20.10 -32.15
CA ALA A 329 9.69 20.87 -31.04
C ALA A 329 11.23 20.86 -31.05
N ASP A 330 11.85 22.04 -30.97
CA ASP A 330 13.28 22.17 -30.76
C ASP A 330 13.59 22.04 -29.26
N LEU A 331 13.93 20.81 -28.86
CA LEU A 331 14.22 20.50 -27.47
C LEU A 331 15.64 20.91 -27.04
N ARG A 332 16.50 21.37 -27.96
CA ARG A 332 17.91 21.69 -27.66
C ARG A 332 18.00 22.94 -26.79
N GLY A 333 18.56 22.79 -25.59
CA GLY A 333 18.71 23.90 -24.64
C GLY A 333 17.39 24.43 -24.09
N SER A 334 16.30 23.69 -24.28
CA SER A 334 14.95 24.04 -23.81
C SER A 334 14.66 23.50 -22.40
N ALA A 335 15.50 22.59 -21.91
CA ALA A 335 15.37 22.02 -20.57
C ALA A 335 15.78 23.04 -19.50
N LEU A 336 14.93 23.19 -18.49
CA LEU A 336 15.31 23.90 -17.26
C LEU A 336 16.40 23.11 -16.50
N PRO A 337 17.25 23.79 -15.69
CA PRO A 337 18.33 23.13 -14.96
C PRO A 337 17.81 22.03 -14.02
N GLU A 338 18.29 20.80 -14.19
CA GLU A 338 17.84 19.63 -13.41
C GLU A 338 18.19 19.76 -11.91
N GLU A 339 19.17 20.59 -11.57
CA GLU A 339 19.54 20.91 -10.19
C GLU A 339 18.40 21.58 -9.42
N ARG A 340 17.55 22.34 -10.11
CA ARG A 340 16.39 23.03 -9.52
C ARG A 340 15.05 22.44 -9.94
N TYR A 341 14.93 21.96 -11.18
CA TYR A 341 13.66 21.54 -11.74
C TYR A 341 13.58 20.04 -12.00
N ILE A 342 12.43 19.44 -11.70
CA ILE A 342 12.10 18.08 -12.12
C ILE A 342 11.20 18.19 -13.34
N HIS A 343 11.62 17.62 -14.48
CA HIS A 343 10.75 17.51 -15.65
C HIS A 343 9.67 16.46 -15.37
N TYR A 344 8.50 16.93 -14.92
CA TYR A 344 7.48 16.08 -14.34
C TYR A 344 6.60 15.43 -15.42
N ALA A 345 6.17 16.22 -16.40
CA ALA A 345 5.31 15.73 -17.47
C ALA A 345 5.45 16.48 -18.79
N ASP A 346 5.22 15.76 -19.87
CA ASP A 346 4.93 16.34 -21.18
C ASP A 346 3.42 16.32 -21.42
N ILE A 347 2.87 17.39 -21.98
CA ILE A 347 1.45 17.48 -22.31
C ILE A 347 1.26 18.12 -23.67
N HIS A 348 0.51 17.46 -24.56
CA HIS A 348 0.16 18.00 -25.87
C HIS A 348 -1.33 17.97 -26.15
N SER A 349 -1.77 18.82 -27.08
CA SER A 349 -3.13 18.85 -27.54
C SER A 349 -3.35 18.04 -28.82
N HIS A 350 -4.52 17.42 -28.91
CA HIS A 350 -5.07 16.79 -30.11
C HIS A 350 -6.22 17.63 -30.69
N ASN A 351 -6.19 18.95 -30.49
CA ASN A 351 -7.21 19.88 -30.99
C ASN A 351 -8.67 19.41 -30.77
N SER A 352 -9.44 19.19 -31.84
CA SER A 352 -10.82 18.68 -31.79
C SER A 352 -10.91 17.14 -31.80
N MET A 353 -9.78 16.46 -32.01
CA MET A 353 -9.68 15.00 -31.97
C MET A 353 -9.70 14.46 -30.54
N ALA A 354 -9.85 13.14 -30.43
CA ALA A 354 -9.88 12.46 -29.13
C ALA A 354 -8.50 12.49 -28.44
N ALA A 355 -8.52 12.59 -27.11
CA ALA A 355 -7.33 12.42 -26.27
C ALA A 355 -6.86 10.96 -26.27
N LYS A 356 -6.04 10.57 -27.25
CA LYS A 356 -5.51 9.21 -27.37
C LYS A 356 -4.08 9.28 -27.85
N PHE A 357 -3.19 8.52 -27.20
CA PHE A 357 -1.81 8.41 -27.63
C PHE A 357 -1.69 7.73 -28.99
N SER A 358 -0.85 8.30 -29.85
CA SER A 358 -0.52 7.80 -31.18
C SER A 358 0.76 6.96 -31.17
N HIS A 359 1.02 6.27 -32.28
CA HIS A 359 2.28 5.56 -32.46
C HIS A 359 3.49 6.51 -32.53
N THR A 360 3.30 7.74 -33.01
CA THR A 360 4.35 8.76 -33.01
C THR A 360 4.68 9.17 -31.59
N ASP A 361 3.65 9.35 -30.74
CA ASP A 361 3.83 9.67 -29.32
C ASP A 361 4.64 8.56 -28.64
N ASP A 362 4.35 7.28 -28.92
CA ASP A 362 5.15 6.15 -28.39
C ASP A 362 6.64 6.20 -28.77
N GLN A 363 6.97 6.78 -29.93
CA GLN A 363 8.37 6.89 -30.38
C GLN A 363 9.09 8.07 -29.72
N ASP A 364 8.39 9.16 -29.47
CA ASP A 364 8.93 10.41 -28.95
C ASP A 364 8.97 10.42 -27.41
N GLU A 365 8.02 9.76 -26.73
CA GLU A 365 7.75 9.83 -25.29
C GLU A 365 8.46 8.74 -24.45
N LYS A 366 9.72 8.44 -24.75
CA LYS A 366 10.42 7.28 -24.14
C LYS A 366 10.96 7.49 -22.73
N ALA A 367 11.14 8.74 -22.31
CA ALA A 367 11.76 9.05 -21.03
C ALA A 367 10.83 8.68 -19.86
N THR A 368 11.40 8.36 -18.69
CA THR A 368 10.59 8.00 -17.52
C THR A 368 9.95 9.26 -16.93
N ARG A 369 8.69 9.50 -17.27
CA ARG A 369 7.87 10.65 -16.84
C ARG A 369 6.38 10.39 -17.11
N LEU A 370 5.56 11.38 -16.77
CA LEU A 370 4.15 11.41 -17.13
C LEU A 370 3.95 12.06 -18.50
N TYR A 371 2.92 11.60 -19.19
CA TYR A 371 2.51 12.10 -20.49
C TYR A 371 1.01 12.32 -20.50
N PHE A 372 0.56 13.40 -21.10
CA PHE A 372 -0.84 13.77 -21.19
C PHE A 372 -1.22 14.16 -22.60
N VAL A 373 -2.39 13.69 -23.05
CA VAL A 373 -3.03 14.20 -24.27
C VAL A 373 -4.31 14.93 -23.88
N VAL A 374 -4.48 16.14 -24.38
CA VAL A 374 -5.70 16.93 -24.25
C VAL A 374 -6.42 16.99 -25.59
N GLY A 375 -7.58 16.36 -25.69
CA GLY A 375 -8.41 16.34 -26.88
C GLY A 375 -9.75 17.05 -26.66
N HIS A 376 -10.52 17.22 -27.74
CA HIS A 376 -11.83 17.85 -27.72
C HIS A 376 -11.84 19.24 -27.06
N LEU A 377 -10.87 20.08 -27.41
CA LEU A 377 -10.67 21.41 -26.85
C LEU A 377 -11.82 22.39 -27.14
N GLU A 378 -12.65 22.10 -28.15
CA GLU A 378 -13.89 22.83 -28.48
C GLU A 378 -14.97 22.68 -27.40
N ARG A 379 -14.88 21.65 -26.55
CA ARG A 379 -15.85 21.40 -25.47
C ARG A 379 -15.56 22.27 -24.27
N PHE A 380 -16.59 22.49 -23.45
CA PHE A 380 -16.45 23.19 -22.18
C PHE A 380 -15.42 22.50 -21.28
N TYR A 381 -15.56 21.18 -21.11
CA TYR A 381 -14.55 20.31 -20.50
C TYR A 381 -13.87 19.47 -21.58
N PRO A 382 -12.58 19.69 -21.86
CA PRO A 382 -11.84 18.84 -22.79
C PRO A 382 -11.65 17.43 -22.21
N SER A 383 -11.38 16.47 -23.08
CA SER A 383 -10.96 15.13 -22.67
C SER A 383 -9.47 15.14 -22.35
N ILE A 384 -9.06 14.48 -21.26
CA ILE A 384 -7.67 14.33 -20.87
C ILE A 384 -7.39 12.84 -20.66
N THR A 385 -6.31 12.36 -21.27
CA THR A 385 -5.80 11.00 -21.05
C THR A 385 -4.37 11.11 -20.54
N ALA A 386 -4.03 10.31 -19.53
CA ALA A 386 -2.73 10.32 -18.89
C ALA A 386 -2.08 8.94 -18.97
N ARG A 387 -0.76 8.92 -19.14
CA ARG A 387 0.05 7.69 -19.03
C ARG A 387 1.35 8.00 -18.34
N MET A 388 2.00 6.96 -17.82
CA MET A 388 3.40 6.99 -17.46
C MET A 388 4.22 6.19 -18.47
N SER A 389 5.48 6.60 -18.66
CA SER A 389 6.52 5.74 -19.23
C SER A 389 7.47 5.32 -18.12
N CYS A 390 7.79 4.03 -18.06
CA CYS A 390 8.80 3.48 -17.16
C CYS A 390 9.76 2.62 -17.98
N GLY A 391 10.95 3.14 -18.26
CA GLY A 391 11.95 2.45 -19.11
C GLY A 391 11.44 2.13 -20.52
N GLY A 392 10.63 3.01 -21.11
CA GLY A 392 10.04 2.83 -22.45
C GLY A 392 8.83 1.90 -22.50
N LYS A 393 8.29 1.48 -21.35
CA LYS A 393 6.98 0.81 -21.27
C LYS A 393 5.92 1.77 -20.78
N TYR A 394 4.80 1.81 -21.50
CA TYR A 394 3.68 2.69 -21.20
C TYR A 394 2.64 2.01 -20.33
N HIS A 395 2.07 2.78 -19.41
CA HIS A 395 0.89 2.36 -18.64
C HIS A 395 -0.05 3.54 -18.49
N GLU A 396 -1.30 3.36 -18.91
CA GLU A 396 -2.35 4.36 -18.70
C GLU A 396 -2.62 4.52 -17.20
N ILE A 397 -2.81 5.76 -16.77
CA ILE A 397 -3.15 6.10 -15.39
C ILE A 397 -4.40 6.97 -15.38
N ASP A 398 -5.15 6.92 -14.28
CA ASP A 398 -6.25 7.86 -14.07
C ASP A 398 -5.67 9.28 -13.91
N PRO A 399 -6.09 10.28 -14.72
CA PRO A 399 -5.60 11.65 -14.58
C PRO A 399 -5.83 12.24 -13.18
N SER A 400 -6.87 11.81 -12.44
CA SER A 400 -7.14 12.28 -11.07
C SER A 400 -6.06 11.89 -10.06
N LEU A 401 -5.19 10.94 -10.40
CA LEU A 401 -4.04 10.57 -9.59
C LEU A 401 -3.02 11.71 -9.48
N VAL A 402 -3.00 12.62 -10.46
CA VAL A 402 -1.93 13.62 -10.64
C VAL A 402 -2.45 15.02 -10.95
N LEU A 403 -3.74 15.19 -11.27
CA LEU A 403 -4.38 16.48 -11.52
C LEU A 403 -5.40 16.78 -10.42
N GLU A 404 -5.50 18.03 -9.98
CA GLU A 404 -6.59 18.46 -9.10
C GLU A 404 -7.97 18.33 -9.79
N GLY A 405 -8.79 17.39 -9.29
CA GLY A 405 -10.16 17.14 -9.78
C GLY A 405 -11.14 18.26 -9.43
N ILE A 406 -12.28 18.38 -10.11
CA ILE A 406 -13.27 19.45 -9.86
C ILE A 406 -14.21 19.06 -8.71
N GLY A 407 -14.35 19.95 -7.73
CA GLY A 407 -15.42 19.90 -6.73
C GLY A 407 -15.26 18.76 -5.72
N GLU A 408 -14.44 18.99 -4.70
CA GLU A 408 -14.29 18.03 -3.57
C GLU A 408 -15.19 18.37 -2.39
N GLU A 409 -15.65 19.62 -2.30
CA GLU A 409 -16.46 20.11 -1.20
C GLU A 409 -17.79 20.67 -1.71
N PHE A 410 -18.86 20.29 -1.03
CA PHE A 410 -20.19 20.87 -1.17
C PHE A 410 -20.84 20.97 0.21
N PRO A 411 -21.82 21.89 0.42
CA PRO A 411 -22.48 22.01 1.71
C PRO A 411 -23.14 20.70 2.15
N ALA A 412 -22.75 20.19 3.32
CA ALA A 412 -23.16 18.86 3.78
C ALA A 412 -24.68 18.75 4.05
N ASP A 413 -25.32 19.86 4.41
CA ASP A 413 -26.77 19.98 4.61
C ASP A 413 -27.58 19.67 3.34
N TRP A 414 -26.96 19.77 2.15
CA TRP A 414 -27.59 19.34 0.91
C TRP A 414 -27.92 17.85 0.91
N LEU A 415 -27.14 17.01 1.61
CA LEU A 415 -27.43 15.58 1.74
C LEU A 415 -28.73 15.32 2.50
N GLU A 416 -29.09 16.19 3.46
CA GLU A 416 -30.31 16.05 4.25
C GLU A 416 -31.58 16.31 3.43
N GLN A 417 -31.44 16.98 2.29
CA GLN A 417 -32.55 17.28 1.37
C GLN A 417 -32.79 16.17 0.34
N VAL A 418 -32.01 15.08 0.37
CA VAL A 418 -32.08 14.00 -0.63
C VAL A 418 -32.49 12.68 0.04
N GLU A 419 -33.66 12.17 -0.33
CA GLU A 419 -34.08 10.81 0.00
C GLU A 419 -33.69 9.86 -1.13
N ARG A 420 -32.94 8.80 -0.82
CA ARG A 420 -32.58 7.77 -1.79
C ARG A 420 -33.74 6.78 -1.92
N CYS A 421 -34.40 6.72 -3.07
CA CYS A 421 -35.28 5.60 -3.38
C CYS A 421 -34.45 4.31 -3.42
N GLU A 422 -34.97 3.22 -2.85
CA GLU A 422 -34.34 1.91 -2.96
C GLU A 422 -34.07 1.59 -4.44
N SER A 423 -32.80 1.34 -4.75
CA SER A 423 -32.44 0.93 -6.10
C SER A 423 -32.85 -0.54 -6.30
N ARG A 424 -33.28 -0.93 -7.52
CA ARG A 424 -33.45 -2.35 -7.88
C ARG A 424 -32.19 -3.20 -7.62
N SER A 425 -31.03 -2.55 -7.54
CA SER A 425 -29.74 -3.15 -7.21
C SER A 425 -29.64 -3.57 -5.74
N ASP A 426 -30.17 -2.77 -4.82
CA ASP A 426 -30.23 -3.11 -3.39
C ASP A 426 -31.18 -4.30 -3.13
N THR A 427 -32.27 -4.39 -3.91
CA THR A 427 -33.18 -5.52 -3.85
C THR A 427 -32.56 -6.81 -4.39
N LEU A 428 -31.66 -6.72 -5.37
CA LEU A 428 -30.96 -7.87 -5.96
C LEU A 428 -29.79 -8.37 -5.09
N LEU A 429 -29.06 -7.47 -4.42
CA LEU A 429 -28.06 -7.81 -3.42
C LEU A 429 -28.71 -8.55 -2.25
N ARG A 430 -29.79 -8.00 -1.67
CA ARG A 430 -30.58 -8.69 -0.64
C ARG A 430 -31.12 -10.05 -1.08
N LYS A 431 -31.55 -10.21 -2.34
CA LYS A 431 -32.02 -11.49 -2.87
C LYS A 431 -30.89 -12.51 -3.07
N LYS A 432 -29.70 -12.07 -3.49
CA LYS A 432 -28.52 -12.95 -3.58
C LYS A 432 -28.06 -13.41 -2.21
N ASP A 433 -28.11 -12.54 -1.21
CA ASP A 433 -27.79 -12.89 0.18
C ASP A 433 -28.83 -13.88 0.75
N PHE A 434 -30.12 -13.70 0.43
CA PHE A 434 -31.18 -14.65 0.80
C PHE A 434 -31.06 -16.01 0.09
N LEU A 435 -30.68 -16.04 -1.19
CA LEU A 435 -30.49 -17.28 -1.95
C LEU A 435 -29.23 -18.04 -1.52
N HIS A 436 -28.15 -17.34 -1.15
CA HIS A 436 -26.97 -17.96 -0.56
C HIS A 436 -27.24 -18.54 0.83
N ALA A 437 -28.08 -17.88 1.65
CA ALA A 437 -28.50 -18.40 2.95
C ALA A 437 -29.39 -19.65 2.82
N PHE A 438 -30.24 -19.74 1.79
CA PHE A 438 -31.06 -20.94 1.53
C PHE A 438 -30.27 -22.11 0.94
N ALA A 439 -29.27 -21.85 0.09
CA ALA A 439 -28.40 -22.90 -0.45
C ALA A 439 -27.54 -23.56 0.65
N ALA A 440 -27.20 -22.82 1.71
CA ALA A 440 -26.47 -23.34 2.87
C ALA A 440 -27.32 -24.23 3.81
N LEU A 441 -28.65 -24.21 3.67
CA LEU A 441 -29.59 -25.02 4.47
C LEU A 441 -30.09 -26.28 3.73
N GLY A 442 -29.69 -26.47 2.47
CA GLY A 442 -30.17 -27.55 1.60
C GLY A 442 -29.34 -28.82 1.59
N ASP A 443 -28.19 -28.86 2.28
CA ASP A 443 -27.27 -30.00 2.26
C ASP A 443 -27.26 -30.70 3.64
N MET A 444 -28.37 -31.35 3.96
CA MET A 444 -28.47 -32.33 5.04
C MET A 444 -28.89 -33.68 4.43
N PRO A 445 -28.30 -34.82 4.84
CA PRO A 445 -28.41 -36.08 4.10
C PRO A 445 -29.82 -36.66 4.13
N GLU A 446 -30.24 -37.24 2.99
CA GLU A 446 -31.39 -38.15 2.88
C GLU A 446 -31.16 -39.40 3.75
N GLU A 447 -31.57 -39.35 5.01
CA GLU A 447 -32.06 -40.54 5.69
C GLU A 447 -33.39 -40.20 6.36
N SER A 448 -34.38 -41.07 6.14
CA SER A 448 -35.76 -41.05 6.64
C SER A 448 -36.78 -40.13 5.92
N ARG A 449 -37.45 -40.67 4.89
CA ARG A 449 -38.80 -41.22 5.05
C ARG A 449 -39.33 -41.91 3.78
N LEU A 450 -40.01 -43.02 4.04
CA LEU A 450 -40.87 -43.84 3.19
C LEU A 450 -41.91 -43.04 2.40
#